data_AF-A8PDN9-F1
#
_entry.id   AF-A8PDN9-F1
#
_cell.length_a   1.000
_cell.length_b   1.000
_cell.length_c   1.000
_cell.angle_alpha   90.00
_cell.angle_beta   90.00
_cell.angle_gamma   90.00
#
_symmetry.space_group_name_H-M   'P 1'
#
loop_
_entity.id
_entity.type
_entity.pdbx_description
1 polymer ?
#
loop_
_entity_poly.entity_id
_entity_poly.type
_entity_poly.pdbx_seq_one_letter_code
_entity_poly.pdbx_strand_id
1 'polypeptide(L)'
;MTGDISPELKIIKSVLRQRHLEQLKAHPRLVATPVRAGPPLYAAKDDIVQWSEESKAQISQGKANRVYGGPIGSPLDLNNAFLAFMESATVYLRDTSKVLDAVHKYHAGDVKEALRLLEDSTKAIDEIAALWGMEFVQICDLPERHPDGHSFMVGPYCGAFFPKDFSGHNPFIGIAYKGTSNFGEFVNDLLAASTVKASGRLWDTEVCKGFYYPLFSTYTSTTNADGATSTMPFVMVQQAVRDLITKATTHVITHVTGHSLGGAYGTLTHGQLCIEGFGGAGATVGDLYTFGGPRAGRSDFATLFKASVAPPTDEGSTWRIVNYEDYVPKVPASKPLIPVSNPFIHVDAGVMVYKDKFPVSLPTELGTRPTWSVPTAITPHYTTEYYKSLVFATTGKPPRKAILARPTHSTGLSTYNMARVKDTLDTDTLKLLTGAEVSFEPAHGGFVVGKIRYKHFLGEITALGSLPEVSENPQFFCSSLEALYGKETHAVFSVKDGKTVEVRFVVDDREVAVARASACQDVGEAPIRGVGNWTFYDDGTLAALEENMAQCAAGVFQKV
;
A
#
# COMPACT_ATOMS: atom_id res chain seq x y z
N MET A 1 -28.69 -15.26 -14.75
CA MET A 1 -29.26 -15.73 -13.46
C MET A 1 -28.40 -15.15 -12.36
N THR A 2 -28.90 -14.17 -11.61
CA THR A 2 -28.23 -13.65 -10.42
C THR A 2 -28.33 -14.72 -9.34
N GLY A 3 -27.33 -15.59 -9.25
CA GLY A 3 -27.24 -16.57 -8.18
C GLY A 3 -27.11 -15.83 -6.85
N ASP A 4 -28.21 -15.78 -6.10
CA ASP A 4 -28.23 -15.23 -4.76
C ASP A 4 -27.33 -16.06 -3.85
N ILE A 5 -26.55 -15.37 -3.00
CA ILE A 5 -25.70 -16.00 -1.97
C ILE A 5 -26.58 -16.89 -1.10
N SER A 6 -26.13 -18.11 -0.80
CA SER A 6 -26.88 -19.03 0.04
C SER A 6 -27.18 -18.37 1.41
N PRO A 7 -28.39 -18.54 1.98
CA PRO A 7 -28.73 -17.95 3.28
C PRO A 7 -27.70 -18.28 4.38
N GLU A 8 -27.08 -19.45 4.30
CA GLU A 8 -26.07 -19.89 5.26
C GLU A 8 -24.72 -19.16 5.14
N LEU A 9 -24.28 -18.85 3.92
CA LEU A 9 -23.07 -18.04 3.71
C LEU A 9 -23.29 -16.59 4.18
N LYS A 10 -24.50 -16.05 4.03
CA LYS A 10 -24.86 -14.73 4.58
C LYS A 10 -24.70 -14.70 6.10
N ILE A 11 -25.10 -15.78 6.80
CA ILE A 11 -24.93 -15.90 8.25
C ILE A 11 -23.44 -15.89 8.62
N ILE A 12 -22.61 -16.70 7.94
CA ILE A 12 -21.16 -16.72 8.20
C ILE A 12 -20.54 -15.34 7.98
N LYS A 13 -20.83 -14.68 6.85
CA LYS A 13 -20.33 -13.31 6.60
C LYS A 13 -20.74 -12.33 7.69
N SER A 14 -21.97 -12.43 8.19
CA SER A 14 -22.45 -11.61 9.31
C SER A 14 -21.66 -11.88 10.60
N VAL A 15 -21.37 -13.15 10.92
CA VAL A 15 -20.56 -13.52 12.10
C VAL A 15 -19.14 -12.98 11.97
N LEU A 16 -18.52 -13.09 10.79
CA LEU A 16 -17.18 -12.57 10.54
C LEU A 16 -17.12 -11.05 10.69
N ARG A 17 -18.10 -10.32 10.14
CA ARG A 17 -18.22 -8.86 10.31
C ARG A 17 -18.40 -8.46 11.77
N GLN A 18 -19.20 -9.20 12.53
CA GLN A 18 -19.37 -8.95 13.97
C GLN A 18 -18.05 -9.10 14.73
N ARG A 19 -17.28 -10.17 14.49
CA ARG A 19 -15.95 -10.34 15.12
C ARG A 19 -14.96 -9.27 14.68
N HIS A 20 -15.04 -8.83 13.44
CA HIS A 20 -14.21 -7.73 12.94
C HIS A 20 -14.54 -6.40 13.65
N LEU A 21 -15.83 -6.07 13.84
CA LEU A 21 -16.21 -4.91 14.65
C LEU A 21 -15.75 -5.02 16.11
N GLU A 22 -15.83 -6.21 16.70
CA GLU A 22 -15.32 -6.47 18.06
C GLU A 22 -13.81 -6.22 18.14
N GLN A 23 -13.04 -6.65 17.14
CA GLN A 23 -11.62 -6.33 17.03
C GLN A 23 -11.39 -4.81 16.97
N LEU A 24 -12.12 -4.11 16.09
CA LEU A 24 -11.95 -2.67 15.90
C LEU A 24 -12.35 -1.86 17.14
N LYS A 25 -13.34 -2.32 17.92
CA LYS A 25 -13.75 -1.68 19.19
C LYS A 25 -12.62 -1.60 20.21
N ALA A 26 -11.62 -2.49 20.15
CA ALA A 26 -10.46 -2.43 21.02
C ALA A 26 -9.59 -1.17 20.79
N HIS A 27 -9.87 -0.38 19.75
CA HIS A 27 -9.18 0.85 19.44
C HIS A 27 -10.03 2.09 19.77
N PRO A 28 -9.83 2.74 20.93
CA PRO A 28 -10.69 3.84 21.40
C PRO A 28 -10.59 5.14 20.59
N ARG A 29 -9.67 5.25 19.62
CA ARG A 29 -9.39 6.50 18.88
C ARG A 29 -9.03 6.28 17.42
N LEU A 30 -9.71 5.42 16.67
CA LEU A 30 -9.37 5.28 15.25
C LEU A 30 -9.65 6.59 14.47
N VAL A 31 -8.64 7.09 13.78
CA VAL A 31 -8.68 8.30 12.96
C VAL A 31 -8.37 7.90 11.51
N ALA A 32 -9.09 8.44 10.52
CA ALA A 32 -8.59 8.40 9.14
C ALA A 32 -7.42 9.36 9.01
N THR A 33 -6.31 8.88 8.50
CA THR A 33 -5.37 9.79 7.84
C THR A 33 -6.08 10.33 6.58
N PRO A 34 -6.13 11.64 6.34
CA PRO A 34 -6.47 12.13 5.01
C PRO A 34 -5.48 11.49 4.04
N VAL A 35 -6.01 10.76 3.04
CA VAL A 35 -5.19 10.21 1.95
C VAL A 35 -4.50 11.42 1.30
N ARG A 36 -3.17 11.49 1.37
CA ARG A 36 -2.41 12.54 0.66
C ARG A 36 -2.81 12.49 -0.81
N ALA A 37 -3.13 13.64 -1.39
CA ALA A 37 -3.67 13.81 -2.73
C ALA A 37 -2.63 13.56 -3.85
N GLY A 38 -1.95 12.41 -3.83
CA GLY A 38 -1.15 11.92 -4.94
C GLY A 38 -1.97 10.99 -5.85
N PRO A 39 -1.49 10.69 -7.07
CA PRO A 39 -2.12 9.71 -7.94
C PRO A 39 -2.22 8.35 -7.24
N PRO A 40 -3.34 7.63 -7.37
CA PRO A 40 -3.54 6.40 -6.61
C PRO A 40 -2.51 5.34 -7.04
N LEU A 41 -1.77 4.84 -6.06
CA LEU A 41 -0.82 3.71 -6.16
C LEU A 41 -1.49 2.40 -6.61
N TYR A 42 -2.81 2.39 -6.59
CA TYR A 42 -3.69 1.27 -6.86
C TYR A 42 -4.71 1.65 -7.92
N ALA A 43 -5.12 0.66 -8.70
CA ALA A 43 -6.15 0.77 -9.71
C ALA A 43 -7.49 1.24 -9.12
N ALA A 44 -8.19 2.11 -9.86
CA ALA A 44 -9.55 2.46 -9.53
C ALA A 44 -10.49 1.29 -9.80
N LYS A 45 -11.72 1.36 -9.28
CA LYS A 45 -12.73 0.32 -9.51
C LYS A 45 -12.94 0.05 -11.02
N ASP A 46 -13.04 1.10 -11.82
CA ASP A 46 -13.29 0.98 -13.26
C ASP A 46 -12.14 0.30 -14.01
N ASP A 47 -10.89 0.54 -13.57
CA ASP A 47 -9.72 -0.17 -14.08
C ASP A 47 -9.87 -1.68 -13.81
N ILE A 48 -10.20 -2.06 -12.57
CA ILE A 48 -10.34 -3.47 -12.18
C ILE A 48 -11.53 -4.14 -12.89
N VAL A 49 -12.64 -3.42 -13.13
CA VAL A 49 -13.75 -3.91 -13.96
C VAL A 49 -13.24 -4.23 -15.37
N GLN A 50 -12.54 -3.29 -16.00
CA GLN A 50 -11.99 -3.48 -17.33
C GLN A 50 -11.00 -4.65 -17.37
N TRP A 51 -10.11 -4.74 -16.39
CA TRP A 51 -9.15 -5.85 -16.25
C TRP A 51 -9.85 -7.19 -16.15
N SER A 52 -10.94 -7.25 -15.39
CA SER A 52 -11.77 -8.44 -15.23
C SER A 52 -12.42 -8.86 -16.54
N GLU A 53 -12.83 -7.90 -17.37
CA GLU A 53 -13.42 -8.17 -18.68
C GLU A 53 -12.40 -8.65 -19.71
N GLU A 54 -11.21 -8.05 -19.74
CA GLU A 54 -10.14 -8.39 -20.67
C GLU A 54 -9.47 -9.73 -20.33
N SER A 55 -9.42 -10.08 -19.03
CA SER A 55 -8.72 -11.26 -18.52
C SER A 55 -9.65 -12.37 -18.00
N LYS A 56 -10.88 -12.45 -18.53
CA LYS A 56 -11.87 -13.49 -18.14
C LYS A 56 -11.31 -14.90 -18.24
N ALA A 57 -10.50 -15.19 -19.26
CA ALA A 57 -9.93 -16.51 -19.48
C ALA A 57 -8.93 -16.88 -18.37
N GLN A 58 -8.01 -15.99 -18.03
CA GLN A 58 -7.03 -16.17 -16.96
C GLN A 58 -7.72 -16.35 -15.60
N ILE A 59 -8.71 -15.49 -15.30
CA ILE A 59 -9.50 -15.59 -14.06
C ILE A 59 -10.24 -16.94 -14.00
N SER A 60 -10.90 -17.34 -15.10
CA SER A 60 -11.63 -18.61 -15.15
C SER A 60 -10.69 -19.82 -14.98
N GLN A 61 -9.50 -19.77 -15.58
CA GLN A 61 -8.51 -20.82 -15.45
C GLN A 61 -7.94 -20.88 -14.02
N GLY A 62 -7.57 -19.74 -13.42
CA GLY A 62 -7.11 -19.69 -12.03
C GLY A 62 -8.15 -20.25 -11.06
N LYS A 63 -9.43 -19.95 -11.27
CA LYS A 63 -10.54 -20.54 -10.51
C LYS A 63 -10.66 -22.05 -10.72
N ALA A 64 -10.58 -22.52 -11.96
CA ALA A 64 -10.66 -23.96 -12.28
C ALA A 64 -9.51 -24.74 -11.61
N ASN A 65 -8.33 -24.12 -11.54
CA ASN A 65 -7.16 -24.63 -10.85
C ASN A 65 -7.23 -24.47 -9.31
N ARG A 66 -8.27 -23.83 -8.77
CA ARG A 66 -8.41 -23.50 -7.34
C ARG A 66 -7.25 -22.65 -6.80
N VAL A 67 -6.60 -21.89 -7.70
CA VAL A 67 -5.40 -21.09 -7.43
C VAL A 67 -4.29 -21.92 -6.78
N TYR A 68 -4.19 -23.19 -7.18
CA TYR A 68 -3.23 -24.15 -6.68
C TYR A 68 -2.39 -24.71 -7.82
N GLY A 69 -1.08 -24.51 -7.74
CA GLY A 69 -0.10 -24.95 -8.73
C GLY A 69 0.27 -26.42 -8.62
N GLY A 70 -0.20 -27.10 -7.58
CA GLY A 70 0.19 -28.47 -7.25
C GLY A 70 1.16 -28.52 -6.06
N PRO A 71 1.67 -29.73 -5.73
CA PRO A 71 2.58 -29.90 -4.61
C PRO A 71 3.87 -29.09 -4.81
N ILE A 72 4.58 -28.83 -3.74
CA ILE A 72 5.86 -28.11 -3.75
C ILE A 72 6.82 -28.63 -4.83
N GLY A 73 7.43 -27.69 -5.55
CA GLY A 73 8.33 -27.96 -6.67
C GLY A 73 7.62 -27.95 -8.02
N SER A 74 6.28 -27.88 -8.04
CA SER A 74 5.51 -27.60 -9.24
C SER A 74 5.90 -26.25 -9.84
N PRO A 75 5.91 -26.08 -11.16
CA PRO A 75 6.20 -24.80 -11.79
C PRO A 75 5.10 -23.78 -11.49
N LEU A 76 5.45 -22.49 -11.57
CA LEU A 76 4.50 -21.40 -11.43
C LEU A 76 3.41 -21.48 -12.52
N ASP A 77 2.16 -21.67 -12.12
CA ASP A 77 1.01 -21.43 -12.98
C ASP A 77 0.69 -19.92 -13.01
N LEU A 78 0.89 -19.30 -14.16
CA LEU A 78 0.71 -17.85 -14.33
C LEU A 78 -0.77 -17.42 -14.23
N ASN A 79 -1.74 -18.30 -14.51
CA ASN A 79 -3.17 -17.98 -14.34
C ASN A 79 -3.57 -18.00 -12.87
N ASN A 80 -2.99 -18.91 -12.06
CA ASN A 80 -3.16 -18.90 -10.61
C ASN A 80 -2.60 -17.61 -10.02
N ALA A 81 -1.35 -17.27 -10.37
CA ALA A 81 -0.74 -16.01 -9.97
C ALA A 81 -1.55 -14.80 -10.45
N PHE A 82 -2.12 -14.84 -11.65
CA PHE A 82 -2.96 -13.78 -12.17
C PHE A 82 -4.22 -13.55 -11.31
N LEU A 83 -4.94 -14.61 -10.94
CA LEU A 83 -6.12 -14.48 -10.08
C LEU A 83 -5.74 -13.98 -8.68
N ALA A 84 -4.69 -14.54 -8.08
CA ALA A 84 -4.19 -14.07 -6.79
C ALA A 84 -3.77 -12.58 -6.81
N PHE A 85 -3.19 -12.12 -7.93
CA PHE A 85 -2.91 -10.71 -8.13
C PHE A 85 -4.19 -9.87 -8.18
N MET A 86 -5.21 -10.29 -8.93
CA MET A 86 -6.48 -9.57 -9.02
C MET A 86 -7.16 -9.42 -7.65
N GLU A 87 -7.13 -10.46 -6.82
CA GLU A 87 -7.59 -10.42 -5.42
C GLU A 87 -6.79 -9.37 -4.61
N SER A 88 -5.45 -9.41 -4.69
CA SER A 88 -4.54 -8.46 -4.03
C SER A 88 -4.72 -7.02 -4.48
N ALA A 89 -5.06 -6.77 -5.75
CA ALA A 89 -5.35 -5.44 -6.27
C ALA A 89 -6.73 -4.94 -5.81
N THR A 90 -7.72 -5.82 -5.74
CA THR A 90 -9.11 -5.45 -5.46
C THR A 90 -9.33 -5.02 -4.02
N VAL A 91 -8.58 -5.59 -3.06
CA VAL A 91 -8.66 -5.17 -1.64
C VAL A 91 -8.26 -3.70 -1.39
N TYR A 92 -7.66 -3.01 -2.36
CA TYR A 92 -7.46 -1.56 -2.24
C TYR A 92 -8.75 -0.73 -2.40
N LEU A 93 -9.84 -1.31 -2.91
CA LEU A 93 -11.11 -0.61 -3.13
C LEU A 93 -11.97 -0.43 -1.88
N ARG A 94 -11.51 -0.87 -0.70
CA ARG A 94 -12.25 -0.68 0.57
C ARG A 94 -12.42 0.80 0.89
N ASP A 95 -13.66 1.20 1.17
CA ASP A 95 -13.98 2.54 1.64
C ASP A 95 -13.68 2.68 3.14
N THR A 96 -12.53 3.28 3.44
CA THR A 96 -12.08 3.47 4.82
C THR A 96 -12.95 4.43 5.63
N SER A 97 -13.65 5.40 5.00
CA SER A 97 -14.50 6.31 5.76
C SER A 97 -15.69 5.57 6.35
N LYS A 98 -16.26 4.61 5.61
CA LYS A 98 -17.34 3.76 6.12
C LYS A 98 -16.90 2.84 7.26
N VAL A 99 -15.65 2.39 7.26
CA VAL A 99 -15.12 1.61 8.40
C VAL A 99 -15.05 2.49 9.66
N LEU A 100 -14.63 3.76 9.54
CA LEU A 100 -14.66 4.71 10.66
C LEU A 100 -16.07 4.94 11.17
N ASP A 101 -17.00 5.20 10.26
CA ASP A 101 -18.40 5.41 10.63
C ASP A 101 -18.97 4.16 11.31
N ALA A 102 -18.64 2.97 10.83
CA ALA A 102 -19.04 1.71 11.44
C ALA A 102 -18.54 1.60 12.89
N VAL A 103 -17.26 1.90 13.14
CA VAL A 103 -16.68 1.88 14.49
C VAL A 103 -17.34 2.94 15.39
N HIS A 104 -17.58 4.15 14.90
CA HIS A 104 -18.30 5.19 15.65
C HIS A 104 -19.71 4.75 16.03
N LYS A 105 -20.46 4.15 15.10
CA LYS A 105 -21.80 3.61 15.36
C LYS A 105 -21.78 2.46 16.36
N TYR A 106 -20.78 1.59 16.26
CA TYR A 106 -20.60 0.48 17.20
C TYR A 106 -20.33 0.98 18.63
N HIS A 107 -19.46 1.99 18.80
CA HIS A 107 -19.23 2.64 20.10
C HIS A 107 -20.48 3.33 20.64
N ALA A 108 -21.35 3.85 19.78
CA ALA A 108 -22.63 4.44 20.16
C ALA A 108 -23.72 3.40 20.50
N GLY A 109 -23.42 2.10 20.40
CA GLY A 109 -24.38 1.01 20.65
C GLY A 109 -25.29 0.68 19.46
N ASP A 110 -25.12 1.34 18.31
CA ASP A 110 -25.88 1.08 17.09
C ASP A 110 -25.21 -0.03 16.26
N VAL A 111 -25.28 -1.25 16.78
CA VAL A 111 -24.63 -2.44 16.18
C VAL A 111 -25.15 -2.74 14.78
N LYS A 112 -26.45 -2.54 14.55
CA LYS A 112 -27.09 -2.82 13.26
C LYS A 112 -26.53 -1.91 12.17
N GLU A 113 -26.46 -0.61 12.45
CA GLU A 113 -25.91 0.36 11.50
C GLU A 113 -24.39 0.17 11.31
N ALA A 114 -23.66 -0.17 12.38
CA ALA A 114 -22.24 -0.50 12.29
C ALA A 114 -21.96 -1.66 11.32
N LEU A 115 -22.72 -2.75 11.43
CA LEU A 115 -22.61 -3.90 10.52
C LEU A 115 -22.95 -3.53 9.07
N ARG A 116 -23.99 -2.70 8.87
CA ARG A 116 -24.39 -2.20 7.55
C ARG A 116 -23.30 -1.35 6.90
N LEU A 117 -22.71 -0.42 7.66
CA LEU A 117 -21.60 0.42 7.19
C LEU A 117 -20.35 -0.39 6.87
N LEU A 118 -20.06 -1.42 7.68
CA LEU A 118 -18.95 -2.31 7.42
C LEU A 118 -19.16 -3.13 6.13
N GLU A 119 -20.38 -3.61 5.89
CA GLU A 119 -20.75 -4.23 4.62
C GLU A 119 -20.64 -3.26 3.43
N ASP A 120 -21.14 -2.03 3.58
CA ASP A 120 -21.02 -1.00 2.55
C ASP A 120 -19.56 -0.63 2.25
N SER A 121 -18.66 -0.74 3.23
CA SER A 121 -17.25 -0.42 3.07
C SER A 121 -16.55 -1.33 2.05
N THR A 122 -17.06 -2.54 1.85
CA THR A 122 -16.52 -3.55 0.93
C THR A 122 -17.32 -3.68 -0.36
N LYS A 123 -18.35 -2.86 -0.57
CA LYS A 123 -19.28 -3.00 -1.72
C LYS A 123 -18.59 -3.04 -3.08
N ALA A 124 -17.58 -2.19 -3.30
CA ALA A 124 -16.83 -2.20 -4.55
C ALA A 124 -16.06 -3.52 -4.77
N ILE A 125 -15.56 -4.13 -3.70
CA ILE A 125 -14.87 -5.42 -3.72
C ILE A 125 -15.88 -6.54 -4.00
N ASP A 126 -17.04 -6.52 -3.33
CA ASP A 126 -18.11 -7.49 -3.55
C ASP A 126 -18.61 -7.48 -5.01
N GLU A 127 -18.76 -6.30 -5.60
CA GLU A 127 -19.16 -6.16 -7.01
C GLU A 127 -18.12 -6.74 -7.98
N ILE A 128 -16.82 -6.50 -7.74
CA ILE A 128 -15.74 -7.09 -8.52
C ILE A 128 -15.68 -8.62 -8.33
N ALA A 129 -15.72 -9.11 -7.09
CA ALA A 129 -15.74 -10.54 -6.81
C ALA A 129 -16.91 -11.24 -7.51
N ALA A 130 -18.08 -10.58 -7.56
CA ALA A 130 -19.25 -11.10 -8.25
C ALA A 130 -19.02 -11.24 -9.77
N LEU A 131 -18.25 -10.36 -10.42
CA LEU A 131 -17.86 -10.50 -11.84
C LEU A 131 -17.07 -11.78 -12.09
N TRP A 132 -16.30 -12.23 -11.10
CA TRP A 132 -15.52 -13.46 -11.17
C TRP A 132 -16.33 -14.69 -10.75
N GLY A 133 -17.59 -14.54 -10.35
CA GLY A 133 -18.38 -15.62 -9.76
C GLY A 133 -17.83 -16.06 -8.40
N MET A 134 -17.36 -15.09 -7.62
CA MET A 134 -16.81 -15.24 -6.27
C MET A 134 -17.55 -14.30 -5.31
N GLU A 135 -17.22 -14.46 -4.04
CA GLU A 135 -17.63 -13.59 -2.94
C GLU A 135 -16.40 -13.11 -2.19
N PHE A 136 -16.59 -12.02 -1.44
CA PHE A 136 -15.58 -11.46 -0.56
C PHE A 136 -16.13 -11.27 0.86
N VAL A 137 -15.28 -11.45 1.86
CA VAL A 137 -15.54 -11.02 3.24
C VAL A 137 -14.27 -10.46 3.87
N GLN A 138 -14.38 -9.30 4.51
CA GLN A 138 -13.29 -8.77 5.31
C GLN A 138 -13.20 -9.52 6.65
N ILE A 139 -11.98 -9.88 7.05
CA ILE A 139 -11.72 -10.70 8.24
C ILE A 139 -11.27 -9.83 9.41
N CYS A 140 -10.25 -9.00 9.18
CA CYS A 140 -9.63 -8.20 10.24
C CYS A 140 -8.90 -7.00 9.66
N ASP A 141 -8.66 -5.99 10.49
CA ASP A 141 -7.70 -4.91 10.23
C ASP A 141 -6.39 -5.20 10.97
N LEU A 142 -5.30 -4.63 10.47
CA LEU A 142 -3.95 -4.79 11.02
C LEU A 142 -3.38 -3.41 11.45
N PRO A 143 -4.01 -2.70 12.42
CA PRO A 143 -3.51 -1.41 12.86
C PRO A 143 -2.19 -1.56 13.62
N GLU A 144 -1.29 -0.61 13.37
CA GLU A 144 0.14 -0.72 13.71
C GLU A 144 0.47 -0.49 15.20
N ARG A 145 -0.37 0.23 15.96
CA ARG A 145 -0.09 0.56 17.38
C ARG A 145 -1.31 0.41 18.30
N HIS A 146 -1.04 -0.30 19.42
CA HIS A 146 -1.81 -0.41 20.67
C HIS A 146 -2.11 0.99 21.26
N PRO A 147 -3.18 1.19 22.09
CA PRO A 147 -3.77 2.47 22.54
C PRO A 147 -2.92 3.64 23.10
N ASP A 148 -1.58 3.65 23.04
CA ASP A 148 -0.73 4.69 23.66
C ASP A 148 0.08 5.56 22.68
N GLY A 149 -0.38 5.78 21.44
CA GLY A 149 0.20 6.87 20.64
C GLY A 149 0.04 6.74 19.13
N HIS A 150 -1.11 7.20 18.63
CA HIS A 150 -1.52 7.35 17.22
C HIS A 150 -2.25 6.13 16.62
N SER A 151 -3.40 6.40 16.03
CA SER A 151 -4.47 5.44 15.78
C SER A 151 -5.01 5.64 14.36
N PHE A 152 -4.28 5.20 13.34
CA PHE A 152 -4.64 5.45 11.94
C PHE A 152 -5.34 4.24 11.30
N MET A 153 -6.52 4.46 10.70
CA MET A 153 -7.35 3.40 10.08
C MET A 153 -7.20 3.23 8.56
N VAL A 154 -6.19 3.86 7.94
CA VAL A 154 -5.82 3.61 6.52
C VAL A 154 -4.81 2.46 6.42
N GLY A 155 -4.84 1.55 7.39
CA GLY A 155 -3.87 0.48 7.57
C GLY A 155 -4.06 -0.70 6.62
N PRO A 156 -3.13 -1.66 6.69
CA PRO A 156 -3.27 -2.97 6.06
C PRO A 156 -4.43 -3.73 6.70
N TYR A 157 -5.05 -4.62 5.93
CA TYR A 157 -6.16 -5.44 6.42
C TYR A 157 -6.20 -6.77 5.65
N CYS A 158 -6.95 -7.74 6.16
CA CYS A 158 -7.13 -9.05 5.56
C CYS A 158 -8.59 -9.30 5.16
N GLY A 159 -8.80 -9.93 4.02
CA GLY A 159 -10.09 -10.48 3.62
C GLY A 159 -9.94 -11.83 2.93
N ALA A 160 -11.06 -12.50 2.71
CA ALA A 160 -11.13 -13.77 2.02
C ALA A 160 -12.00 -13.67 0.76
N PHE A 161 -11.48 -14.19 -0.35
CA PHE A 161 -12.21 -14.46 -1.57
C PHE A 161 -12.54 -15.95 -1.66
N PHE A 162 -13.75 -16.29 -2.12
CA PHE A 162 -14.16 -17.69 -2.30
C PHE A 162 -15.23 -17.82 -3.39
N PRO A 163 -15.32 -18.96 -4.12
CA PRO A 163 -16.37 -19.17 -5.13
C PRO A 163 -17.79 -19.04 -4.58
N LYS A 164 -18.73 -18.52 -5.38
CA LYS A 164 -20.16 -18.50 -5.02
C LYS A 164 -20.74 -19.91 -4.83
N ASP A 165 -20.31 -20.86 -5.65
CA ASP A 165 -20.61 -22.28 -5.49
C ASP A 165 -19.61 -22.94 -4.52
N PHE A 166 -19.51 -22.41 -3.31
CA PHE A 166 -18.54 -22.87 -2.32
C PHE A 166 -18.85 -24.30 -1.83
N SER A 167 -20.11 -24.70 -1.84
CA SER A 167 -20.52 -26.08 -1.53
C SER A 167 -20.22 -27.07 -2.66
N GLY A 168 -19.83 -26.59 -3.84
CA GLY A 168 -19.60 -27.38 -5.03
C GLY A 168 -18.31 -28.20 -5.00
N HIS A 169 -17.91 -28.70 -6.18
CA HIS A 169 -16.88 -29.72 -6.30
C HIS A 169 -15.43 -29.22 -6.13
N ASN A 170 -15.18 -27.90 -6.17
CA ASN A 170 -13.83 -27.32 -6.18
C ASN A 170 -13.70 -26.08 -5.26
N PRO A 171 -13.95 -26.20 -3.95
CA PRO A 171 -13.90 -25.07 -3.04
C PRO A 171 -12.46 -24.60 -2.81
N PHE A 172 -12.25 -23.29 -2.77
CA PHE A 172 -10.99 -22.70 -2.37
C PHE A 172 -11.20 -21.34 -1.70
N ILE A 173 -10.23 -20.93 -0.88
CA ILE A 173 -10.26 -19.65 -0.17
C ILE A 173 -8.95 -18.89 -0.42
N GLY A 174 -9.06 -17.71 -1.03
CA GLY A 174 -7.96 -16.77 -1.19
C GLY A 174 -7.89 -15.79 -0.04
N ILE A 175 -6.85 -15.87 0.78
CA ILE A 175 -6.58 -14.98 1.90
C ILE A 175 -5.75 -13.80 1.37
N ALA A 176 -6.40 -12.66 1.17
CA ALA A 176 -5.83 -11.49 0.51
C ALA A 176 -5.55 -10.35 1.50
N TYR A 177 -4.32 -9.84 1.46
CA TYR A 177 -3.86 -8.73 2.29
C TYR A 177 -3.72 -7.44 1.48
N LYS A 178 -4.33 -6.36 1.98
CA LYS A 178 -4.09 -5.00 1.47
C LYS A 178 -2.73 -4.49 1.97
N GLY A 179 -1.97 -3.85 1.08
CA GLY A 179 -0.77 -3.10 1.46
C GLY A 179 -1.07 -1.66 1.90
N THR A 180 -0.02 -0.86 2.05
CA THR A 180 -0.15 0.55 2.45
C THR A 180 -0.72 1.39 1.31
N SER A 181 -1.51 2.40 1.66
CA SER A 181 -1.94 3.45 0.71
C SER A 181 -0.95 4.63 0.69
N ASN A 182 0.03 4.68 1.60
CA ASN A 182 1.06 5.73 1.66
C ASN A 182 2.46 5.13 1.52
N PHE A 183 2.87 4.97 0.27
CA PHE A 183 4.03 4.16 -0.09
C PHE A 183 5.38 4.87 0.13
N GLY A 184 5.44 6.19 0.00
CA GLY A 184 6.69 6.95 0.20
C GLY A 184 7.19 6.89 1.65
N GLU A 185 6.30 7.08 2.62
CA GLU A 185 6.61 6.91 4.05
C GLU A 185 6.98 5.47 4.37
N PHE A 186 6.22 4.52 3.83
CA PHE A 186 6.48 3.10 4.03
C PHE A 186 7.87 2.66 3.57
N VAL A 187 8.36 3.12 2.41
CA VAL A 187 9.71 2.77 1.94
C VAL A 187 10.77 3.34 2.89
N ASN A 188 10.59 4.56 3.39
CA ASN A 188 11.50 5.17 4.36
C ASN A 188 11.52 4.39 5.69
N ASP A 189 10.34 4.00 6.19
CA ASP A 189 10.22 3.19 7.41
C ASP A 189 10.85 1.82 7.23
N LEU A 190 10.71 1.23 6.04
CA LEU A 190 11.27 -0.07 5.73
C LEU A 190 12.80 -0.04 5.55
N LEU A 191 13.35 1.09 5.08
CA LEU A 191 14.80 1.33 5.12
C LEU A 191 15.32 1.43 6.56
N ALA A 192 14.49 1.89 7.50
CA ALA A 192 14.77 1.95 8.92
C ALA A 192 14.30 0.71 9.71
N ALA A 193 13.86 -0.36 9.02
CA ALA A 193 13.17 -1.48 9.64
C ALA A 193 13.97 -2.11 10.80
N SER A 194 13.30 -2.25 11.94
CA SER A 194 13.79 -2.99 13.11
C SER A 194 13.23 -4.41 13.12
N THR A 195 13.88 -5.31 13.86
CA THR A 195 13.43 -6.69 14.04
C THR A 195 12.80 -6.93 15.41
N VAL A 196 12.01 -7.99 15.47
CA VAL A 196 11.53 -8.61 16.71
C VAL A 196 11.74 -10.12 16.61
N LYS A 197 12.06 -10.76 17.74
CA LYS A 197 12.06 -12.22 17.83
C LYS A 197 10.62 -12.71 17.94
N ALA A 198 10.20 -13.56 17.02
CA ALA A 198 8.85 -14.11 16.96
C ALA A 198 8.63 -15.22 18.02
N SER A 199 8.76 -14.92 19.32
CA SER A 199 8.68 -15.96 20.36
C SER A 199 7.38 -16.77 20.31
N GLY A 200 7.48 -18.09 20.15
CA GLY A 200 6.36 -19.03 19.99
C GLY A 200 5.70 -19.01 18.61
N ARG A 201 6.29 -18.32 17.62
CA ARG A 201 5.77 -18.12 16.26
C ARG A 201 6.90 -18.12 15.24
N LEU A 202 6.62 -18.41 13.97
CA LEU A 202 7.57 -18.27 12.87
C LEU A 202 8.95 -18.88 13.22
N TRP A 203 8.94 -20.04 13.88
CA TRP A 203 10.11 -20.77 14.35
C TRP A 203 11.07 -19.99 15.29
N ASP A 204 10.56 -19.07 16.10
CA ASP A 204 11.34 -18.24 17.04
C ASP A 204 12.42 -17.38 16.35
N THR A 205 12.23 -17.05 15.08
CA THR A 205 13.19 -16.29 14.25
C THR A 205 13.00 -14.78 14.34
N GLU A 206 13.95 -14.04 13.76
CA GLU A 206 13.86 -12.59 13.65
C GLU A 206 13.11 -12.14 12.39
N VAL A 207 12.04 -11.38 12.59
CA VAL A 207 11.22 -10.81 11.52
C VAL A 207 11.04 -9.30 11.67
N CYS A 208 10.60 -8.62 10.61
CA CYS A 208 10.35 -7.19 10.64
C CYS A 208 9.27 -6.85 11.68
N LYS A 209 9.60 -5.94 12.60
CA LYS A 209 8.73 -5.51 13.70
C LYS A 209 7.38 -4.96 13.20
N GLY A 210 7.41 -4.15 12.14
CA GLY A 210 6.21 -3.53 11.57
C GLY A 210 5.24 -4.53 10.92
N PHE A 211 5.71 -5.73 10.58
CA PHE A 211 4.86 -6.78 10.01
C PHE A 211 4.39 -7.76 11.10
N TYR A 212 5.23 -8.03 12.09
CA TYR A 212 4.93 -8.99 13.14
C TYR A 212 3.81 -8.53 14.08
N TYR A 213 3.94 -7.34 14.67
CA TYR A 213 3.00 -6.91 15.71
C TYR A 213 1.56 -6.76 15.19
N PRO A 214 1.32 -6.17 14.01
CA PRO A 214 -0.06 -6.05 13.53
C PRO A 214 -0.73 -7.40 13.25
N LEU A 215 0.03 -8.46 13.02
CA LEU A 215 -0.50 -9.79 12.71
C LEU A 215 -0.64 -10.69 13.94
N PHE A 216 0.31 -10.58 14.89
CA PHE A 216 0.46 -11.52 15.99
C PHE A 216 0.30 -10.93 17.39
N SER A 217 0.10 -9.61 17.53
CA SER A 217 -0.32 -9.03 18.80
C SER A 217 -1.78 -9.30 19.07
N THR A 218 -2.12 -9.37 20.35
CA THR A 218 -3.50 -9.48 20.80
C THR A 218 -4.09 -8.09 21.00
N TYR A 219 -5.30 -7.88 20.47
CA TYR A 219 -6.04 -6.64 20.64
C TYR A 219 -6.99 -6.81 21.83
N THR A 220 -6.73 -6.09 22.93
CA THR A 220 -7.55 -6.10 24.15
C THR A 220 -8.32 -4.79 24.28
N SER A 221 -9.64 -4.85 24.55
CA SER A 221 -10.36 -3.69 25.09
C SER A 221 -10.25 -3.73 26.61
N THR A 222 -9.41 -2.88 27.21
CA THR A 222 -9.48 -2.65 28.66
C THR A 222 -10.75 -1.87 28.95
N THR A 223 -11.80 -2.55 29.39
CA THR A 223 -12.73 -2.11 30.46
C THR A 223 -13.85 -3.12 30.64
N ASN A 224 -13.97 -3.58 31.88
CA ASN A 224 -15.06 -4.34 32.51
C ASN A 224 -14.85 -5.86 32.67
N ALA A 225 -15.22 -6.31 33.88
CA ALA A 225 -14.96 -7.62 34.47
C ALA A 225 -15.76 -8.79 33.88
N ASP A 226 -16.36 -8.61 32.70
CA ASP A 226 -17.23 -9.60 32.07
C ASP A 226 -16.59 -10.09 30.76
N GLY A 227 -15.63 -11.02 30.87
CA GLY A 227 -15.22 -11.91 29.77
C GLY A 227 -14.60 -11.28 28.52
N ALA A 228 -13.48 -10.57 28.67
CA ALA A 228 -12.74 -9.97 27.54
C ALA A 228 -12.41 -10.97 26.41
N THR A 229 -12.86 -10.70 25.18
CA THR A 229 -12.48 -11.44 23.97
C THR A 229 -11.24 -10.81 23.32
N SER A 230 -10.07 -11.17 23.85
CA SER A 230 -8.78 -10.93 23.19
C SER A 230 -8.75 -11.61 21.83
N THR A 231 -8.54 -10.86 20.74
CA THR A 231 -8.40 -11.48 19.40
C THR A 231 -7.11 -11.07 18.73
N MET A 232 -6.38 -12.07 18.23
CA MET A 232 -5.18 -11.92 17.42
C MET A 232 -5.57 -12.05 15.94
N PRO A 233 -5.14 -11.16 15.03
CA PRO A 233 -5.59 -11.17 13.64
C PRO A 233 -5.27 -12.47 12.92
N PHE A 234 -4.10 -13.05 13.17
CA PHE A 234 -3.77 -14.38 12.65
C PHE A 234 -4.80 -15.46 13.07
N VAL A 235 -5.23 -15.45 14.34
CA VAL A 235 -6.26 -16.38 14.85
C VAL A 235 -7.63 -16.08 14.20
N MET A 236 -7.95 -14.81 13.96
CA MET A 236 -9.17 -14.44 13.23
C MET A 236 -9.17 -14.99 11.81
N VAL A 237 -8.02 -14.98 11.12
CA VAL A 237 -7.85 -15.59 9.79
C VAL A 237 -8.08 -17.10 9.85
N GLN A 238 -7.44 -17.81 10.78
CA GLN A 238 -7.67 -19.26 10.97
C GLN A 238 -9.15 -19.55 11.25
N GLN A 239 -9.80 -18.78 12.13
CA GLN A 239 -11.19 -18.99 12.49
C GLN A 239 -12.14 -18.68 11.31
N ALA A 240 -11.87 -17.62 10.54
CA ALA A 240 -12.66 -17.30 9.36
C ALA A 240 -12.63 -18.41 8.32
N VAL A 241 -11.44 -18.97 8.07
CA VAL A 241 -11.27 -20.13 7.19
C VAL A 241 -12.03 -21.34 7.73
N ARG A 242 -11.89 -21.66 9.02
CA ARG A 242 -12.62 -22.77 9.66
C ARG A 242 -14.14 -22.63 9.52
N ASP A 243 -14.67 -21.43 9.73
CA ASP A 243 -16.11 -21.18 9.59
C ASP A 243 -16.58 -21.36 8.16
N LEU A 244 -15.83 -20.84 7.17
CA LEU A 244 -16.16 -20.99 5.76
C LEU A 244 -16.15 -22.47 5.34
N ILE A 245 -15.13 -23.24 5.76
CA ILE A 245 -15.00 -24.67 5.43
C ILE A 245 -16.21 -25.48 5.89
N THR A 246 -16.94 -25.07 6.94
CA THR A 246 -18.17 -25.76 7.37
C THR A 246 -19.25 -25.84 6.27
N LYS A 247 -19.12 -25.06 5.19
CA LYS A 247 -20.02 -25.04 4.04
C LYS A 247 -19.47 -25.74 2.80
N ALA A 248 -18.21 -26.16 2.84
CA ALA A 248 -17.64 -26.98 1.79
C ALA A 248 -18.08 -28.45 1.97
N THR A 249 -18.43 -29.12 0.87
CA THR A 249 -18.73 -30.57 0.87
C THR A 249 -17.50 -31.42 0.56
N THR A 250 -16.44 -30.77 0.08
CA THR A 250 -15.16 -31.39 -0.31
C THR A 250 -14.01 -30.63 0.34
N HIS A 251 -12.82 -31.24 0.32
CA HIS A 251 -11.61 -30.68 0.89
C HIS A 251 -11.28 -29.31 0.27
N VAL A 252 -11.01 -28.30 1.09
CA VAL A 252 -10.75 -26.91 0.66
C VAL A 252 -9.26 -26.70 0.43
N ILE A 253 -8.88 -25.94 -0.59
CA ILE A 253 -7.51 -25.46 -0.76
C ILE A 253 -7.50 -23.98 -0.43
N THR A 254 -6.50 -23.55 0.34
CA THR A 254 -6.30 -22.12 0.61
C THR A 254 -5.11 -21.61 -0.17
N HIS A 255 -5.12 -20.33 -0.49
CA HIS A 255 -3.92 -19.63 -0.94
C HIS A 255 -3.82 -18.30 -0.22
N VAL A 256 -2.59 -17.80 -0.05
CA VAL A 256 -2.34 -16.50 0.57
C VAL A 256 -1.79 -15.56 -0.49
N THR A 257 -2.27 -14.32 -0.50
CA THR A 257 -1.80 -13.34 -1.46
C THR A 257 -1.73 -11.92 -0.90
N GLY A 258 -0.85 -11.11 -1.48
CA GLY A 258 -0.76 -9.71 -1.13
C GLY A 258 0.17 -8.92 -2.05
N HIS A 259 -0.17 -7.65 -2.25
CA HIS A 259 0.65 -6.67 -2.98
C HIS A 259 1.32 -5.70 -2.01
N SER A 260 2.56 -5.29 -2.31
CA SER A 260 3.32 -4.33 -1.50
C SER A 260 3.50 -4.84 -0.06
N LEU A 261 3.26 -3.99 0.94
CA LEU A 261 3.17 -4.36 2.35
C LEU A 261 2.25 -5.59 2.60
N GLY A 262 1.18 -5.75 1.82
CA GLY A 262 0.30 -6.92 1.89
C GLY A 262 1.05 -8.22 1.59
N GLY A 263 2.05 -8.18 0.71
CA GLY A 263 2.92 -9.32 0.42
C GLY A 263 3.71 -9.78 1.64
N ALA A 264 4.17 -8.86 2.48
CA ALA A 264 4.88 -9.20 3.71
C ALA A 264 3.98 -9.87 4.75
N TYR A 265 2.76 -9.35 4.96
CA TYR A 265 1.76 -10.00 5.81
C TYR A 265 1.37 -11.37 5.27
N GLY A 266 1.24 -11.49 3.96
CA GLY A 266 1.02 -12.77 3.28
C GLY A 266 2.13 -13.78 3.58
N THR A 267 3.41 -13.37 3.46
CA THR A 267 4.55 -14.22 3.80
C THR A 267 4.53 -14.67 5.27
N LEU A 268 4.32 -13.77 6.22
CA LEU A 268 4.29 -14.15 7.64
C LEU A 268 3.08 -15.04 7.97
N THR A 269 1.92 -14.76 7.39
CA THR A 269 0.70 -15.56 7.58
C THR A 269 0.91 -16.98 7.04
N HIS A 270 1.40 -17.10 5.81
CA HIS A 270 1.63 -18.40 5.19
C HIS A 270 2.65 -19.22 5.98
N GLY A 271 3.76 -18.60 6.42
CA GLY A 271 4.75 -19.27 7.26
C GLY A 271 4.18 -19.78 8.59
N GLN A 272 3.32 -19.00 9.26
CA GLN A 272 2.67 -19.47 10.48
C GLN A 272 1.60 -20.54 10.19
N LEU A 273 0.92 -20.48 9.04
CA LEU A 273 -0.01 -21.53 8.62
C LEU A 273 0.72 -22.85 8.31
N CYS A 274 1.93 -22.84 7.76
CA CYS A 274 2.76 -24.06 7.63
C CYS A 274 3.11 -24.70 8.99
N ILE A 275 3.10 -23.91 10.08
CA ILE A 275 3.36 -24.42 11.44
C ILE A 275 2.08 -24.97 12.08
N GLU A 276 0.99 -24.21 12.05
CA GLU A 276 -0.22 -24.50 12.83
C GLU A 276 -1.37 -25.09 12.01
N GLY A 277 -1.30 -24.94 10.69
CA GLY A 277 -2.39 -25.23 9.75
C GLY A 277 -3.70 -24.55 10.14
N PHE A 278 -4.79 -25.23 9.84
CA PHE A 278 -6.13 -24.84 10.24
C PHE A 278 -6.69 -25.73 11.37
N GLY A 279 -5.82 -26.35 12.18
CA GLY A 279 -6.22 -27.20 13.31
C GLY A 279 -6.96 -28.48 12.89
N GLY A 280 -6.53 -29.12 11.81
CA GLY A 280 -7.17 -30.35 11.30
C GLY A 280 -8.52 -30.14 10.61
N ALA A 281 -8.98 -28.89 10.45
CA ALA A 281 -10.10 -28.58 9.59
C ALA A 281 -9.81 -29.05 8.15
N GLY A 282 -10.85 -29.42 7.39
CA GLY A 282 -10.77 -29.97 6.02
C GLY A 282 -10.27 -28.98 4.96
N ALA A 283 -9.14 -28.32 5.23
CA ALA A 283 -8.43 -27.44 4.34
C ALA A 283 -6.92 -27.64 4.39
N THR A 284 -6.28 -27.49 3.24
CA THR A 284 -4.82 -27.48 3.09
C THR A 284 -4.30 -26.05 2.96
N VAL A 285 -3.12 -25.81 3.54
CA VAL A 285 -2.30 -24.64 3.25
C VAL A 285 -1.71 -24.80 1.85
N GLY A 286 -2.32 -24.16 0.86
CA GLY A 286 -1.86 -24.20 -0.52
C GLY A 286 -0.81 -23.11 -0.77
N ASP A 287 -0.91 -22.43 -1.91
CA ASP A 287 0.17 -21.58 -2.40
C ASP A 287 0.23 -20.19 -1.75
N LEU A 288 1.43 -19.59 -1.80
CA LEU A 288 1.65 -18.18 -1.50
C LEU A 288 2.01 -17.41 -2.77
N TYR A 289 1.28 -16.35 -3.09
CA TYR A 289 1.56 -15.44 -4.21
C TYR A 289 1.74 -14.02 -3.72
N THR A 290 2.98 -13.51 -3.77
CA THR A 290 3.29 -12.12 -3.38
C THR A 290 3.67 -11.27 -4.58
N PHE A 291 3.20 -10.03 -4.61
CA PHE A 291 3.43 -9.08 -5.70
C PHE A 291 4.13 -7.84 -5.17
N GLY A 292 5.40 -7.67 -5.52
CA GLY A 292 6.16 -6.49 -5.06
C GLY A 292 6.32 -6.46 -3.55
N GLY A 293 6.29 -7.63 -2.89
CA GLY A 293 6.42 -7.73 -1.45
C GLY A 293 7.84 -7.41 -0.99
N PRO A 294 8.04 -6.67 0.12
CA PRO A 294 9.35 -6.48 0.71
C PRO A 294 9.84 -7.75 1.43
N ARG A 295 11.10 -7.76 1.86
CA ARG A 295 11.63 -8.86 2.70
C ARG A 295 10.98 -8.80 4.07
N ALA A 296 10.35 -9.90 4.48
CA ALA A 296 9.58 -9.97 5.71
C ALA A 296 10.41 -10.33 6.96
N GLY A 297 11.52 -11.04 6.77
CA GLY A 297 12.35 -11.52 7.86
C GLY A 297 13.80 -11.74 7.50
N ARG A 298 14.54 -12.22 8.48
CA ARG A 298 15.99 -12.43 8.40
C ARG A 298 16.33 -13.79 7.78
N SER A 299 17.62 -14.08 7.63
CA SER A 299 18.08 -15.27 6.90
C SER A 299 17.73 -16.59 7.58
N ASP A 300 17.66 -16.61 8.91
CA ASP A 300 17.12 -17.71 9.70
C ASP A 300 15.63 -17.96 9.40
N PHE A 301 14.82 -16.90 9.39
CA PHE A 301 13.41 -16.98 8.99
C PHE A 301 13.25 -17.56 7.58
N ALA A 302 13.94 -16.99 6.58
CA ALA A 302 13.80 -17.44 5.20
C ALA A 302 14.27 -18.89 4.99
N THR A 303 15.30 -19.31 5.72
CA THR A 303 15.82 -20.69 5.67
C THR A 303 14.82 -21.68 6.26
N LEU A 304 14.27 -21.39 7.45
CA LEU A 304 13.29 -22.26 8.11
C LEU A 304 11.96 -22.26 7.37
N PHE A 305 11.56 -21.11 6.80
CA PHE A 305 10.42 -21.03 5.89
C PHE A 305 10.60 -21.99 4.72
N LYS A 306 11.73 -21.91 3.99
CA LYS A 306 11.99 -22.82 2.86
C LYS A 306 11.97 -24.29 3.29
N ALA A 307 12.50 -24.61 4.48
CA ALA A 307 12.48 -25.97 5.01
C ALA A 307 11.06 -26.46 5.31
N SER A 308 10.15 -25.59 5.77
CA SER A 308 8.75 -25.94 6.01
C SER A 308 7.96 -26.20 4.73
N VAL A 309 8.32 -25.51 3.65
CA VAL A 309 7.72 -25.70 2.32
C VAL A 309 8.62 -26.54 1.41
N ALA A 310 9.42 -27.46 1.97
CA ALA A 310 10.26 -28.39 1.19
C ALA A 310 9.54 -29.76 1.04
N PRO A 311 9.70 -30.47 -0.09
CA PRO A 311 9.14 -31.81 -0.24
C PRO A 311 9.63 -32.77 0.85
N PRO A 312 8.82 -33.76 1.28
CA PRO A 312 7.51 -34.12 0.76
C PRO A 312 6.38 -33.59 1.67
N THR A 313 5.99 -32.33 1.50
CA THR A 313 4.75 -31.84 2.11
C THR A 313 3.67 -31.73 1.05
N ASP A 314 2.41 -32.00 1.43
CA ASP A 314 1.22 -31.77 0.60
C ASP A 314 0.83 -30.28 0.57
N GLU A 315 1.72 -29.41 1.06
CA GLU A 315 1.55 -27.95 1.07
C GLU A 315 1.84 -27.35 -0.32
N GLY A 316 1.33 -26.15 -0.55
CA GLY A 316 1.55 -25.43 -1.79
C GLY A 316 2.91 -24.74 -1.89
N SER A 317 3.22 -24.29 -3.11
CA SER A 317 4.45 -23.59 -3.45
C SER A 317 4.37 -22.10 -3.08
N THR A 318 5.53 -21.47 -2.90
CA THR A 318 5.62 -20.03 -2.63
C THR A 318 6.25 -19.30 -3.80
N TRP A 319 5.67 -18.15 -4.16
CA TRP A 319 6.08 -17.38 -5.32
C TRP A 319 6.18 -15.89 -5.00
N ARG A 320 7.36 -15.34 -5.27
CA ARG A 320 7.59 -13.89 -5.27
C ARG A 320 7.59 -13.36 -6.68
N ILE A 321 6.52 -12.67 -7.05
CA ILE A 321 6.37 -12.05 -8.36
C ILE A 321 6.84 -10.60 -8.26
N VAL A 322 7.90 -10.28 -9.00
CA VAL A 322 8.54 -8.96 -8.98
C VAL A 322 8.43 -8.33 -10.37
N ASN A 323 7.82 -7.16 -10.46
CA ASN A 323 7.83 -6.41 -11.70
C ASN A 323 9.25 -5.86 -11.93
N TYR A 324 9.69 -5.86 -13.18
CA TYR A 324 10.98 -5.27 -13.53
C TYR A 324 11.07 -3.83 -13.03
N GLU A 325 12.23 -3.46 -12.46
CA GLU A 325 12.50 -2.17 -11.82
C GLU A 325 11.70 -1.85 -10.54
N ASP A 326 10.84 -2.74 -10.06
CA ASP A 326 10.22 -2.55 -8.74
C ASP A 326 11.30 -2.58 -7.66
N TYR A 327 11.30 -1.51 -6.85
CA TYR A 327 12.26 -1.31 -5.78
C TYR A 327 11.81 -1.92 -4.44
N VAL A 328 10.52 -2.15 -4.21
CA VAL A 328 10.03 -2.69 -2.91
C VAL A 328 10.63 -4.02 -2.54
N PRO A 329 10.75 -4.98 -3.48
CA PRO A 329 11.38 -6.25 -3.14
C PRO A 329 12.87 -6.10 -2.77
N LYS A 330 13.48 -4.93 -2.93
CA LYS A 330 14.87 -4.68 -2.55
C LYS A 330 15.02 -4.16 -1.11
N VAL A 331 13.93 -3.95 -0.38
CA VAL A 331 13.93 -3.45 1.00
C VAL A 331 13.28 -4.44 1.99
N PRO A 332 13.69 -4.45 3.29
CA PRO A 332 14.87 -3.77 3.85
C PRO A 332 16.16 -4.30 3.22
N ALA A 333 17.16 -3.43 3.07
CA ALA A 333 18.49 -3.81 2.59
C ALA A 333 19.49 -3.86 3.76
N SER A 334 20.56 -4.63 3.61
CA SER A 334 21.63 -4.64 4.60
C SER A 334 22.46 -3.36 4.46
N LYS A 335 22.72 -2.66 5.57
CA LYS A 335 23.56 -1.45 5.56
C LYS A 335 24.98 -1.84 5.11
N PRO A 336 25.53 -1.23 4.05
CA PRO A 336 26.75 -1.71 3.40
C PRO A 336 28.02 -1.68 4.28
N LEU A 337 28.03 -0.91 5.37
CA LEU A 337 29.19 -0.72 6.26
C LEU A 337 29.09 -1.47 7.60
N ILE A 338 28.01 -2.23 7.84
CA ILE A 338 27.83 -2.98 9.09
C ILE A 338 27.76 -4.46 8.73
N PRO A 339 28.72 -5.30 9.18
CA PRO A 339 28.63 -6.74 9.01
C PRO A 339 27.36 -7.24 9.71
N VAL A 340 26.35 -7.63 8.93
CA VAL A 340 25.16 -8.26 9.46
C VAL A 340 25.28 -9.76 9.22
N SER A 341 25.47 -10.54 10.29
CA SER A 341 25.55 -12.00 10.22
C SER A 341 24.21 -12.63 9.82
N ASN A 342 23.10 -11.95 10.13
CA ASN A 342 21.73 -12.36 9.80
C ASN A 342 21.05 -11.25 8.96
N PRO A 343 21.25 -11.18 7.63
CA PRO A 343 20.65 -10.13 6.80
C PRO A 343 19.14 -10.36 6.60
N PHE A 344 18.40 -9.31 6.25
CA PHE A 344 17.08 -9.49 5.64
C PHE A 344 17.27 -10.11 4.26
N ILE A 345 16.58 -11.21 3.99
CA ILE A 345 16.54 -11.87 2.67
C ILE A 345 15.12 -12.33 2.38
N HIS A 346 14.82 -12.51 1.11
CA HIS A 346 13.56 -13.10 0.69
C HIS A 346 13.48 -14.60 0.99
N VAL A 347 12.26 -15.07 1.26
CA VAL A 347 11.91 -16.49 1.12
C VAL A 347 12.14 -16.92 -0.33
N ASP A 348 12.52 -18.17 -0.57
CA ASP A 348 12.96 -18.61 -1.89
C ASP A 348 11.80 -18.73 -2.91
N ALA A 349 12.15 -18.97 -4.18
CA ALA A 349 11.30 -19.00 -5.37
C ALA A 349 10.72 -17.62 -5.75
N GLY A 350 11.32 -17.02 -6.78
CA GLY A 350 10.88 -15.75 -7.31
C GLY A 350 10.88 -15.74 -8.84
N VAL A 351 10.03 -14.91 -9.41
CA VAL A 351 9.89 -14.69 -10.85
C VAL A 351 9.81 -13.20 -11.11
N MET A 352 10.61 -12.74 -12.07
CA MET A 352 10.55 -11.38 -12.58
C MET A 352 9.60 -11.33 -13.77
N VAL A 353 8.63 -10.42 -13.73
CA VAL A 353 7.67 -10.19 -14.81
C VAL A 353 7.97 -8.87 -15.53
N TYR A 354 7.55 -8.81 -16.79
CA TYR A 354 7.85 -7.69 -17.69
C TYR A 354 6.63 -7.38 -18.56
N LYS A 355 6.54 -6.14 -19.02
CA LYS A 355 5.47 -5.67 -19.91
C LYS A 355 5.57 -6.17 -21.35
N ASP A 356 6.74 -6.69 -21.74
CA ASP A 356 7.11 -6.94 -23.14
C ASP A 356 8.00 -8.18 -23.36
N LYS A 357 8.26 -8.98 -22.31
CA LYS A 357 8.95 -10.27 -22.45
C LYS A 357 8.47 -11.28 -21.42
N PHE A 358 8.72 -12.55 -21.71
CA PHE A 358 8.31 -13.65 -20.84
C PHE A 358 9.00 -13.58 -19.48
N PRO A 359 8.35 -14.08 -18.41
CA PRO A 359 8.90 -14.07 -17.08
C PRO A 359 10.23 -14.82 -16.98
N VAL A 360 11.10 -14.36 -16.07
CA VAL A 360 12.42 -14.97 -15.83
C VAL A 360 12.55 -15.28 -14.35
N SER A 361 13.07 -16.46 -14.01
CA SER A 361 13.33 -16.81 -12.61
C SER A 361 14.28 -15.82 -11.94
N LEU A 362 13.95 -15.43 -10.72
CA LEU A 362 14.84 -14.66 -9.85
C LEU A 362 15.86 -15.59 -9.19
N PRO A 363 17.13 -15.17 -9.07
CA PRO A 363 18.10 -15.86 -8.23
C PRO A 363 17.60 -15.96 -6.78
N THR A 364 17.94 -17.07 -6.12
CA THR A 364 17.71 -17.22 -4.68
C THR A 364 18.51 -16.18 -3.89
N GLU A 365 17.92 -15.64 -2.82
CA GLU A 365 18.63 -14.78 -1.87
C GLU A 365 19.19 -15.57 -0.67
N LEU A 366 18.90 -16.87 -0.57
CA LEU A 366 19.41 -17.70 0.52
C LEU A 366 20.94 -17.78 0.49
N GLY A 367 21.55 -17.54 1.66
CA GLY A 367 23.01 -17.46 1.79
C GLY A 367 23.64 -16.21 1.14
N THR A 368 22.85 -15.29 0.61
CA THR A 368 23.34 -14.03 0.04
C THR A 368 23.30 -12.89 1.06
N ARG A 369 23.90 -11.75 0.70
CA ARG A 369 23.82 -10.50 1.46
C ARG A 369 23.35 -9.39 0.54
N PRO A 370 22.02 -9.19 0.40
CA PRO A 370 21.50 -8.15 -0.47
C PRO A 370 22.03 -6.78 -0.06
N THR A 371 22.69 -6.11 -0.99
CA THR A 371 23.29 -4.80 -0.77
C THR A 371 22.24 -3.72 -0.94
N TRP A 372 22.47 -2.59 -0.26
CA TRP A 372 21.69 -1.39 -0.46
C TRP A 372 21.84 -0.89 -1.91
N SER A 373 20.72 -0.48 -2.51
CA SER A 373 20.67 0.16 -3.82
C SER A 373 19.82 1.42 -3.73
N VAL A 374 20.07 2.42 -4.56
CA VAL A 374 19.27 3.66 -4.58
C VAL A 374 17.90 3.35 -5.22
N PRO A 375 16.78 3.87 -4.68
CA PRO A 375 15.47 3.78 -5.34
C PRO A 375 15.54 4.30 -6.78
N THR A 376 15.19 3.46 -7.75
CA THR A 376 15.28 3.79 -9.19
C THR A 376 13.98 4.37 -9.74
N ALA A 377 12.82 3.83 -9.33
CA ALA A 377 11.50 4.33 -9.65
C ALA A 377 10.45 3.66 -8.75
N ILE A 378 9.35 4.36 -8.48
CA ILE A 378 8.20 3.82 -7.72
C ILE A 378 7.10 3.31 -8.67
N THR A 379 6.97 3.88 -9.86
CA THR A 379 5.93 3.51 -10.83
C THR A 379 5.84 2.01 -11.12
N PRO A 380 6.94 1.24 -11.27
CA PRO A 380 6.86 -0.20 -11.51
C PRO A 380 6.19 -0.99 -10.38
N HIS A 381 6.08 -0.40 -9.20
CA HIS A 381 5.40 -0.98 -8.04
C HIS A 381 3.87 -0.84 -8.09
N TYR A 382 3.31 -0.05 -9.02
CA TYR A 382 1.86 0.15 -9.06
C TYR A 382 1.14 -1.12 -9.50
N THR A 383 -0.07 -1.35 -8.97
CA THR A 383 -0.87 -2.51 -9.39
C THR A 383 -1.18 -2.47 -10.89
N THR A 384 -1.31 -1.28 -11.47
CA THR A 384 -1.49 -1.09 -12.92
C THR A 384 -0.31 -1.61 -13.75
N GLU A 385 0.92 -1.44 -13.27
CA GLU A 385 2.12 -1.97 -13.94
C GLU A 385 2.25 -3.49 -13.76
N TYR A 386 1.92 -3.99 -12.57
CA TYR A 386 1.84 -5.43 -12.33
C TYR A 386 0.81 -6.13 -13.24
N TYR A 387 -0.38 -5.54 -13.40
CA TYR A 387 -1.40 -6.06 -14.31
C TYR A 387 -0.87 -6.16 -15.75
N LYS A 388 -0.23 -5.10 -16.27
CA LYS A 388 0.36 -5.10 -17.63
C LYS A 388 1.35 -6.25 -17.80
N SER A 389 2.27 -6.40 -16.84
CA SER A 389 3.30 -7.43 -16.89
C SER A 389 2.72 -8.84 -16.76
N LEU A 390 1.68 -9.04 -15.95
CA LEU A 390 1.01 -10.34 -15.79
C LEU A 390 0.12 -10.71 -16.98
N VAL A 391 -0.53 -9.74 -17.63
CA VAL A 391 -1.23 -9.97 -18.91
C VAL A 391 -0.25 -10.39 -19.98
N PHE A 392 0.91 -9.71 -20.08
CA PHE A 392 1.95 -10.12 -21.02
C PHE A 392 2.48 -11.52 -20.69
N ALA A 393 2.76 -11.79 -19.41
CA ALA A 393 3.24 -13.10 -18.97
C ALA A 393 2.28 -14.25 -19.36
N THR A 394 0.97 -14.04 -19.23
CA THR A 394 -0.05 -15.06 -19.53
C THR A 394 -0.39 -15.19 -21.00
N THR A 395 -0.23 -14.13 -21.81
CA THR A 395 -0.74 -14.11 -23.20
C THR A 395 0.33 -13.89 -24.28
N GLY A 396 1.55 -13.52 -23.89
CA GLY A 396 2.60 -13.04 -24.78
C GLY A 396 2.27 -11.72 -25.48
N LYS A 397 1.24 -11.00 -25.03
CA LYS A 397 0.76 -9.75 -25.64
C LYS A 397 0.44 -8.71 -24.54
N PRO A 398 0.68 -7.41 -24.81
CA PRO A 398 0.19 -6.38 -23.90
C PRO A 398 -1.36 -6.35 -23.88
N PRO A 399 -1.97 -5.78 -22.83
CA PRO A 399 -3.43 -5.63 -22.74
C PRO A 399 -4.01 -4.88 -23.96
N ARG A 400 -5.20 -5.31 -24.41
CA ARG A 400 -5.77 -4.93 -25.73
C ARG A 400 -6.14 -3.46 -25.80
N LYS A 401 -6.74 -2.95 -24.74
CA LYS A 401 -6.77 -1.51 -24.55
C LYS A 401 -5.45 -1.22 -23.85
N ALA A 402 -4.59 -0.44 -24.51
CA ALA A 402 -3.53 0.23 -23.76
C ALA A 402 -4.20 0.79 -22.51
N ILE A 403 -3.70 0.43 -21.34
CA ILE A 403 -4.02 1.15 -20.11
C ILE A 403 -3.37 2.52 -20.33
N LEU A 404 -4.00 3.33 -21.18
CA LEU A 404 -4.11 4.74 -20.97
C LEU A 404 -4.81 4.79 -19.63
N ALA A 405 -4.01 4.90 -18.57
CA ALA A 405 -4.40 5.75 -17.48
C ALA A 405 -4.82 7.06 -18.16
N ARG A 406 -6.11 7.17 -18.46
CA ARG A 406 -6.78 8.43 -18.38
C ARG A 406 -6.99 8.61 -16.88
N PRO A 407 -6.21 9.45 -16.18
CA PRO A 407 -6.94 10.49 -15.50
C PRO A 407 -7.78 11.17 -16.57
N THR A 408 -8.96 11.64 -16.24
CA THR A 408 -9.57 12.73 -17.01
C THR A 408 -8.73 14.03 -16.91
N HIS A 409 -7.40 13.95 -16.97
CA HIS A 409 -6.43 14.99 -17.30
C HIS A 409 -5.23 14.39 -18.06
N SER A 410 -4.98 15.02 -19.20
CA SER A 410 -3.98 14.89 -20.29
C SER A 410 -2.99 13.71 -20.35
N THR A 411 -2.97 13.10 -21.54
CA THR A 411 -1.91 12.28 -22.10
C THR A 411 -0.61 13.07 -22.32
N GLY A 412 0.52 12.58 -21.80
CA GLY A 412 1.85 12.76 -22.44
C GLY A 412 2.99 13.24 -21.54
N LEU A 413 3.71 12.30 -20.89
CA LEU A 413 4.86 12.59 -20.02
C LEU A 413 6.22 12.17 -20.62
N SER A 414 6.38 12.14 -21.94
CA SER A 414 7.70 11.98 -22.58
C SER A 414 8.20 13.19 -23.36
N THR A 415 7.43 14.28 -23.45
CA THR A 415 7.87 15.53 -24.10
C THR A 415 7.31 16.75 -23.38
N TYR A 416 7.93 17.14 -22.27
CA TYR A 416 7.70 18.48 -21.72
C TYR A 416 8.33 19.50 -22.68
N ASN A 417 7.54 20.05 -23.59
CA ASN A 417 8.01 21.06 -24.52
C ASN A 417 7.99 22.43 -23.83
N MET A 418 9.17 22.86 -23.36
CA MET A 418 9.43 24.21 -22.80
C MET A 418 8.82 25.36 -23.63
N ALA A 419 8.61 25.14 -24.94
CA ALA A 419 8.03 26.13 -25.84
C ALA A 419 6.53 26.41 -25.58
N ARG A 420 5.78 25.54 -24.90
CA ARG A 420 4.32 25.69 -24.69
C ARG A 420 3.89 26.34 -23.37
N VAL A 421 4.80 26.51 -22.40
CA VAL A 421 4.53 27.22 -21.12
C VAL A 421 4.62 28.75 -21.30
N LYS A 422 5.08 29.24 -22.46
CA LYS A 422 5.21 30.68 -22.71
C LYS A 422 3.88 31.41 -22.92
N ASP A 423 2.79 30.70 -23.21
CA ASP A 423 1.55 31.33 -23.71
C ASP A 423 0.31 31.14 -22.82
N THR A 424 0.43 30.98 -21.49
CA THR A 424 -0.81 30.98 -20.66
C THR A 424 -0.67 31.62 -19.28
N LEU A 425 -1.61 32.54 -19.05
CA LEU A 425 -1.77 33.58 -18.01
C LEU A 425 -0.75 34.73 -18.14
N ASP A 426 -1.25 35.88 -18.59
CA ASP A 426 -0.49 37.13 -18.50
C ASP A 426 -0.24 37.45 -17.01
N THR A 427 0.74 38.32 -16.76
CA THR A 427 1.04 38.78 -15.40
C THR A 427 -0.13 39.60 -14.82
N ASP A 428 -1.08 40.05 -15.64
CA ASP A 428 -2.22 40.87 -15.26
C ASP A 428 -3.36 40.04 -14.63
N THR A 429 -3.38 38.71 -14.84
CA THR A 429 -4.39 37.81 -14.27
C THR A 429 -3.97 37.28 -12.88
N LEU A 430 -2.67 37.26 -12.58
CA LEU A 430 -2.16 36.88 -11.27
C LEU A 430 -2.22 38.07 -10.30
N LYS A 431 -2.79 37.86 -9.11
CA LYS A 431 -2.86 38.90 -8.09
C LYS A 431 -1.72 38.71 -7.08
N LEU A 432 -0.97 39.79 -6.83
CA LEU A 432 0.01 39.80 -5.74
C LEU A 432 -0.71 39.65 -4.40
N LEU A 433 -0.33 38.63 -3.63
CA LEU A 433 -0.84 38.41 -2.29
C LEU A 433 0.03 39.17 -1.28
N THR A 434 -0.33 40.41 -1.00
CA THR A 434 0.39 41.28 -0.05
C THR A 434 0.37 40.67 1.36
N GLY A 435 1.54 40.47 1.94
CA GLY A 435 1.70 39.81 3.25
C GLY A 435 1.89 38.29 3.18
N ALA A 436 2.12 37.73 1.98
CA ALA A 436 2.60 36.35 1.86
C ALA A 436 4.08 36.27 2.26
N GLU A 437 4.44 35.31 3.11
CA GLU A 437 5.81 35.01 3.49
C GLU A 437 6.30 33.84 2.62
N VAL A 438 7.42 33.98 1.91
CA VAL A 438 8.04 32.86 1.19
C VAL A 438 9.45 32.64 1.71
N SER A 439 9.76 31.42 2.10
CA SER A 439 11.12 31.00 2.44
C SER A 439 11.53 29.81 1.59
N PHE A 440 12.83 29.69 1.32
CA PHE A 440 13.44 28.51 0.75
C PHE A 440 14.64 28.16 1.61
N GLU A 441 14.63 26.96 2.16
CA GLU A 441 15.65 26.48 3.07
C GLU A 441 16.33 25.24 2.48
N PRO A 442 17.67 25.13 2.58
CA PRO A 442 18.35 23.87 2.33
C PRO A 442 17.90 22.82 3.34
N ALA A 443 17.45 21.66 2.85
CA ALA A 443 17.15 20.50 3.67
C ALA A 443 18.27 19.44 3.56
N HIS A 444 18.41 18.60 4.58
CA HIS A 444 19.40 17.53 4.57
C HIS A 444 19.16 16.54 3.42
N GLY A 445 20.26 16.11 2.78
CA GLY A 445 20.22 15.16 1.67
C GLY A 445 20.15 15.77 0.27
N GLY A 446 20.40 17.08 0.12
CA GLY A 446 20.37 17.75 -1.19
C GLY A 446 18.96 18.04 -1.68
N PHE A 447 18.06 18.35 -0.75
CA PHE A 447 16.71 18.82 -1.04
C PHE A 447 16.59 20.30 -0.72
N VAL A 448 15.68 20.97 -1.42
CA VAL A 448 15.20 22.31 -1.09
C VAL A 448 13.79 22.19 -0.57
N VAL A 449 13.53 22.79 0.58
CA VAL A 449 12.17 22.94 1.10
C VAL A 449 11.79 24.42 0.98
N GLY A 450 10.76 24.71 0.19
CA GLY A 450 10.14 26.03 0.12
C GLY A 450 8.87 26.08 0.96
N LYS A 451 8.63 27.19 1.65
CA LYS A 451 7.38 27.44 2.36
C LYS A 451 6.76 28.74 1.88
N ILE A 452 5.45 28.73 1.63
CA ILE A 452 4.66 29.89 1.26
C ILE A 452 3.53 30.01 2.26
N ARG A 453 3.54 31.06 3.08
CA ARG A 453 2.51 31.35 4.07
C ARG A 453 1.68 32.54 3.63
N TYR A 454 0.35 32.42 3.68
CA TYR A 454 -0.54 33.56 3.49
C TYR A 454 -1.84 33.36 4.27
N LYS A 455 -2.08 34.20 5.29
CA LYS A 455 -3.22 34.09 6.21
C LYS A 455 -3.28 32.71 6.90
N HIS A 456 -4.25 31.88 6.52
CA HIS A 456 -4.46 30.52 7.03
C HIS A 456 -3.99 29.44 6.04
N PHE A 457 -3.20 29.84 5.03
CA PHE A 457 -2.78 28.98 3.92
C PHE A 457 -1.28 28.71 3.98
N LEU A 458 -0.91 27.42 3.94
CA LEU A 458 0.47 26.97 3.91
C LEU A 458 0.72 26.13 2.66
N GLY A 459 1.62 26.62 1.81
CA GLY A 459 2.22 25.89 0.70
C GLY A 459 3.58 25.35 1.11
N GLU A 460 3.79 24.04 0.98
CA GLU A 460 5.09 23.40 1.18
C GLU A 460 5.60 22.82 -0.12
N ILE A 461 6.84 23.14 -0.47
CA ILE A 461 7.47 22.80 -1.74
C ILE A 461 8.67 21.92 -1.43
N THR A 462 8.75 20.76 -2.06
CA THR A 462 9.92 19.89 -1.97
C THR A 462 10.52 19.72 -3.35
N ALA A 463 11.81 20.01 -3.48
CA ALA A 463 12.55 19.86 -4.73
C ALA A 463 13.92 19.22 -4.48
N LEU A 464 14.45 18.49 -5.46
CA LEU A 464 15.81 17.96 -5.40
C LEU A 464 16.79 19.02 -5.91
N GLY A 465 17.77 19.38 -5.09
CA GLY A 465 18.81 20.35 -5.40
C GLY A 465 19.24 21.15 -4.18
N SER A 466 20.06 22.16 -4.42
CA SER A 466 20.48 23.14 -3.42
C SER A 466 20.07 24.54 -3.88
N LEU A 467 19.60 25.37 -2.96
CA LEU A 467 19.48 26.82 -3.18
C LEU A 467 20.31 27.55 -2.13
N PRO A 468 21.02 28.63 -2.50
CA PRO A 468 21.61 29.53 -1.51
C PRO A 468 20.51 30.20 -0.67
N GLU A 469 20.89 30.76 0.47
CA GLU A 469 19.96 31.51 1.32
C GLU A 469 19.27 32.63 0.52
N VAL A 470 17.95 32.73 0.69
CA VAL A 470 17.11 33.65 -0.06
C VAL A 470 16.73 34.85 0.81
N SER A 471 16.84 36.06 0.25
CA SER A 471 16.74 37.36 0.95
C SER A 471 15.49 38.18 0.61
N GLU A 472 15.42 39.37 1.23
CA GLU A 472 14.24 40.15 1.59
C GLU A 472 13.29 40.54 0.44
N ASN A 473 11.99 40.47 0.77
CA ASN A 473 10.81 40.74 -0.08
C ASN A 473 10.43 39.62 -1.06
N PRO A 474 10.25 38.38 -0.58
CA PRO A 474 9.59 37.36 -1.38
C PRO A 474 8.21 37.82 -1.83
N GLN A 475 7.85 37.50 -3.06
CA GLN A 475 6.55 37.82 -3.64
C GLN A 475 5.84 36.54 -4.03
N PHE A 476 4.55 36.45 -3.70
CA PHE A 476 3.71 35.36 -4.13
C PHE A 476 2.51 35.91 -4.91
N PHE A 477 2.40 35.45 -6.15
CA PHE A 477 1.35 35.80 -7.09
C PHE A 477 0.48 34.57 -7.32
N CYS A 478 -0.84 34.73 -7.25
CA CYS A 478 -1.75 33.62 -7.42
C CYS A 478 -3.05 34.07 -8.12
N SER A 479 -3.59 33.24 -9.02
CA SER A 479 -4.88 33.52 -9.67
C SER A 479 -6.05 33.23 -8.74
N SER A 480 -5.95 32.17 -7.91
CA SER A 480 -6.89 31.83 -6.85
C SER A 480 -6.29 30.79 -5.89
N LEU A 481 -6.42 30.99 -4.57
CA LEU A 481 -5.99 29.99 -3.58
C LEU A 481 -6.78 28.68 -3.69
N GLU A 482 -8.03 28.74 -4.15
CA GLU A 482 -8.87 27.55 -4.41
C GLU A 482 -8.28 26.68 -5.52
N ALA A 483 -7.54 27.27 -6.46
CA ALA A 483 -6.89 26.51 -7.54
C ALA A 483 -5.67 25.71 -7.05
N LEU A 484 -5.08 26.11 -5.92
CA LEU A 484 -3.96 25.44 -5.28
C LEU A 484 -4.43 24.43 -4.22
N TYR A 485 -5.51 24.75 -3.52
CA TYR A 485 -5.99 23.98 -2.39
C TYR A 485 -6.43 22.56 -2.78
N GLY A 486 -5.95 21.56 -2.03
CA GLY A 486 -6.34 20.16 -2.21
C GLY A 486 -5.83 19.52 -3.51
N LYS A 487 -4.95 20.20 -4.26
CA LYS A 487 -4.33 19.70 -5.49
C LYS A 487 -2.82 19.60 -5.32
N GLU A 488 -2.24 18.51 -5.84
CA GLU A 488 -0.80 18.44 -6.05
C GLU A 488 -0.42 19.47 -7.12
N THR A 489 0.57 20.30 -6.82
CA THR A 489 1.03 21.34 -7.75
C THR A 489 2.45 21.01 -8.19
N HIS A 490 2.73 21.05 -9.49
CA HIS A 490 4.09 20.90 -9.97
C HIS A 490 4.81 22.24 -9.83
N ALA A 491 5.94 22.25 -9.13
CA ALA A 491 6.78 23.43 -8.96
C ALA A 491 7.89 23.40 -10.02
N VAL A 492 7.90 24.38 -10.92
CA VAL A 492 8.94 24.57 -11.92
C VAL A 492 9.81 25.74 -11.50
N PHE A 493 11.08 25.46 -11.32
CA PHE A 493 12.06 26.41 -10.81
C PHE A 493 12.84 27.01 -11.98
N SER A 494 13.14 28.30 -11.88
CA SER A 494 14.01 29.00 -12.82
C SER A 494 14.79 30.08 -12.10
N VAL A 495 16.00 30.36 -12.58
CA VAL A 495 16.81 31.49 -12.11
C VAL A 495 16.69 32.61 -13.13
N LYS A 496 16.24 33.77 -12.68
CA LYS A 496 16.22 35.03 -13.44
C LYS A 496 17.36 35.92 -12.99
N ASP A 497 18.05 36.51 -13.96
CA ASP A 497 19.11 37.50 -13.76
C ASP A 497 20.24 37.03 -12.82
N GLY A 498 20.45 35.71 -12.74
CA GLY A 498 21.45 35.06 -11.90
C GLY A 498 21.15 35.05 -10.39
N LYS A 499 20.11 35.75 -9.93
CA LYS A 499 19.84 35.95 -8.48
C LYS A 499 18.40 35.70 -8.06
N THR A 500 17.43 35.82 -8.94
CA THR A 500 16.02 35.67 -8.58
C THR A 500 15.56 34.25 -8.86
N VAL A 501 15.18 33.52 -7.81
CA VAL A 501 14.51 32.22 -7.94
C VAL A 501 13.04 32.47 -8.20
N GLU A 502 12.55 32.00 -9.34
CA GLU A 502 11.14 31.98 -9.69
C GLU A 502 10.64 30.53 -9.67
N VAL A 503 9.61 30.27 -8.86
CA VAL A 503 8.93 28.98 -8.75
C VAL A 503 7.51 29.13 -9.28
N ARG A 504 7.22 28.47 -10.39
CA ARG A 504 5.90 28.46 -11.03
C ARG A 504 5.15 27.21 -10.61
N PHE A 505 3.92 27.37 -10.12
CA PHE A 505 3.04 26.28 -9.73
C PHE A 505 2.08 25.98 -10.86
N VAL A 506 2.13 24.74 -11.33
CA VAL A 506 1.31 24.26 -12.45
C VAL A 506 0.33 23.22 -11.95
N VAL A 507 -0.94 23.42 -12.27
CA VAL A 507 -2.05 22.52 -11.99
C VAL A 507 -2.81 22.31 -13.29
N ASP A 508 -3.06 21.05 -13.67
CA ASP A 508 -3.82 20.70 -14.87
C ASP A 508 -3.31 21.44 -16.15
N ASP A 509 -1.97 21.47 -16.32
CA ASP A 509 -1.24 22.16 -17.41
C ASP A 509 -1.42 23.69 -17.46
N ARG A 510 -1.86 24.31 -16.36
CA ARG A 510 -1.99 25.78 -16.23
C ARG A 510 -1.15 26.30 -15.09
N GLU A 511 -0.41 27.38 -15.33
CA GLU A 511 0.23 28.15 -14.26
C GLU A 511 -0.85 28.78 -13.39
N VAL A 512 -0.88 28.47 -12.11
CA VAL A 512 -1.90 28.97 -11.17
C VAL A 512 -1.32 29.90 -10.12
N ALA A 513 -0.01 29.82 -9.90
CA ALA A 513 0.71 30.71 -9.00
C ALA A 513 2.19 30.80 -9.35
N VAL A 514 2.84 31.86 -8.87
CA VAL A 514 4.27 32.10 -9.00
C VAL A 514 4.81 32.65 -7.69
N ALA A 515 5.83 32.01 -7.13
CA ALA A 515 6.64 32.56 -6.06
C ALA A 515 7.95 33.11 -6.64
N ARG A 516 8.35 34.28 -6.17
CA ARG A 516 9.64 34.91 -6.51
C ARG A 516 10.36 35.26 -5.24
N ALA A 517 11.64 34.95 -5.19
CA ALA A 517 12.49 35.36 -4.09
C ALA A 517 13.92 35.58 -4.59
N SER A 518 14.60 36.61 -4.09
CA SER A 518 15.93 36.99 -4.55
C SER A 518 16.98 36.38 -3.62
N ALA A 519 17.96 35.67 -4.15
CA ALA A 519 19.05 35.11 -3.37
C ALA A 519 20.04 36.19 -2.93
N CYS A 520 20.69 35.98 -1.78
CA CYS A 520 21.74 36.87 -1.29
C CYS A 520 23.04 36.75 -2.11
N GLN A 521 23.19 35.65 -2.88
CA GLN A 521 24.32 35.33 -3.74
C GLN A 521 23.83 34.81 -5.09
N ASP A 522 24.72 34.73 -6.09
CA ASP A 522 24.37 34.18 -7.40
C ASP A 522 23.92 32.71 -7.27
N VAL A 523 22.78 32.39 -7.87
CA VAL A 523 22.21 31.04 -7.89
C VAL A 523 22.82 30.30 -9.07
N GLY A 524 23.84 29.48 -8.80
CA GLY A 524 24.55 28.72 -9.84
C GLY A 524 23.64 27.75 -10.59
N GLU A 525 23.02 26.81 -9.86
CA GLU A 525 22.00 25.89 -10.40
C GLU A 525 20.84 25.82 -9.41
N ALA A 526 19.63 26.17 -9.85
CA ALA A 526 18.42 25.90 -9.09
C ALA A 526 17.95 24.46 -9.36
N PRO A 527 17.13 23.87 -8.46
CA PRO A 527 16.33 22.71 -8.81
C PRO A 527 15.63 22.94 -10.15
N ILE A 528 15.37 21.89 -10.93
CA ILE A 528 14.61 22.02 -12.17
C ILE A 528 13.12 21.80 -11.90
N ARG A 529 12.80 20.96 -10.91
CA ARG A 529 11.44 20.53 -10.57
C ARG A 529 11.28 20.25 -9.09
N GLY A 530 10.07 20.49 -8.60
CA GLY A 530 9.61 20.06 -7.29
C GLY A 530 8.10 19.82 -7.27
N VAL A 531 7.59 19.50 -6.09
CA VAL A 531 6.17 19.29 -5.82
C VAL A 531 5.75 20.24 -4.71
N GLY A 532 4.67 20.97 -4.93
CA GLY A 532 4.04 21.85 -3.96
C GLY A 532 2.74 21.25 -3.42
N ASN A 533 2.59 21.23 -2.11
CA ASN A 533 1.37 20.81 -1.39
C ASN A 533 0.78 22.02 -0.66
N TRP A 534 -0.55 22.16 -0.68
CA TRP A 534 -1.23 23.33 -0.12
C TRP A 534 -2.29 22.93 0.88
N THR A 535 -2.25 23.54 2.06
CA THR A 535 -3.13 23.22 3.20
C THR A 535 -3.73 24.46 3.83
N PHE A 536 -4.90 24.30 4.44
CA PHE A 536 -5.51 25.28 5.34
C PHE A 536 -5.20 24.89 6.78
N TYR A 537 -4.82 25.86 7.61
CA TYR A 537 -4.59 25.66 9.04
C TYR A 537 -5.44 26.65 9.86
N ASP A 538 -5.87 26.24 11.05
CA ASP A 538 -6.45 27.14 12.04
C ASP A 538 -5.31 27.65 12.95
N ASP A 539 -5.44 28.84 13.53
CA ASP A 539 -4.33 29.56 14.17
C ASP A 539 -3.72 28.81 15.39
N GLY A 540 -4.38 27.76 15.88
CA GLY A 540 -3.84 26.85 16.90
C GLY A 540 -3.14 25.58 16.38
N THR A 541 -3.33 25.19 15.11
CA THR A 541 -2.75 23.94 14.56
C THR A 541 -1.31 24.15 14.07
N LEU A 542 -0.97 25.37 13.63
CA LEU A 542 0.34 25.68 13.05
C LEU A 542 1.45 25.67 14.11
N ALA A 543 1.23 26.30 15.28
CA ALA A 543 2.20 26.28 16.37
C ALA A 543 2.49 24.84 16.85
N ALA A 544 1.45 24.01 16.93
CA ALA A 544 1.59 22.59 17.25
C ALA A 544 2.31 21.79 16.15
N LEU A 545 2.15 22.17 14.87
CA LEU A 545 2.86 21.57 13.75
C LEU A 545 4.34 21.97 13.75
N GLU A 546 4.63 23.25 13.97
CA GLU A 546 5.99 23.79 14.06
C GLU A 546 6.74 23.23 15.27
N GLU A 547 6.08 23.09 16.43
CA GLU A 547 6.63 22.44 17.61
C GLU A 547 6.90 20.95 17.36
N ASN A 548 5.99 20.23 16.71
CA ASN A 548 6.20 18.83 16.32
C ASN A 548 7.36 18.69 15.33
N MET A 549 7.48 19.58 14.33
CA MET A 549 8.57 19.55 13.36
C MET A 549 9.93 19.87 13.99
N ALA A 550 9.98 20.87 14.88
CA ALA A 550 11.17 21.21 15.64
C ALA A 550 11.60 20.08 16.58
N GLN A 551 10.64 19.41 17.24
CA GLN A 551 10.88 18.22 18.07
C GLN A 551 11.33 17.01 17.25
N CYS A 552 10.75 16.80 16.07
CA CYS A 552 11.19 15.75 15.13
C CYS A 552 12.60 16.02 14.60
N ALA A 553 12.94 17.27 14.29
CA ALA A 553 14.30 17.63 13.90
C ALA A 553 15.29 17.43 15.07
N ALA A 554 14.98 17.93 16.27
CA ALA A 554 15.85 17.85 17.44
C ALA A 554 16.04 16.42 17.98
N GLY A 555 15.00 15.58 17.96
CA GLY A 555 15.04 14.19 18.42
C GLY A 555 15.91 13.28 17.54
N VAL A 556 16.12 13.65 16.28
CA VAL A 556 17.03 12.97 15.36
C VAL A 556 18.51 13.30 15.68
N PHE A 557 18.81 14.44 16.31
CA PHE A 557 20.18 14.86 16.62
C PHE A 557 20.68 14.51 18.03
N GLN A 558 19.80 14.10 18.96
CA GLN A 558 20.23 13.64 20.30
C GLN A 558 20.58 12.14 20.37
N LYS A 559 20.48 11.40 19.26
CA LYS A 559 20.85 9.97 19.18
C LYS A 559 21.88 9.65 18.10
N VAL A 560 22.78 10.60 17.84
CA VAL A 560 24.05 10.37 17.11
C VAL A 560 25.21 10.54 18.07
#